data_AF-A0AAX0VNX1-F1
#
_entry.id   AF-A0AAX0VNX1-F1
#
_cell.length_a   1.000
_cell.length_b   1.000
_cell.length_c   1.000
_cell.angle_alpha   90.00
_cell.angle_beta   90.00
_cell.angle_gamma   90.00
#
_symmetry.space_group_name_H-M   'P 1'
#
loop_
_entity.id
_entity.type
_entity.pdbx_description
1 polymer ?
#
loop_
_entity_poly.entity_id
_entity_poly.type
_entity_poly.pdbx_seq_one_letter_code
_entity_poly.pdbx_strand_id
1 'polypeptide(L)'
;PAVTFLTATSELFAIRLKWGLPAGAEDTQRTEIWYGPTTDREQATKLADLAYPQSEHLMQGLAAGAAFFFWARLVDRSGNIGPWYPVEPNVVQGIASTDAGPILEMISGQITESELGQDLLDEIQKIPGLQDQIDALGGLTAYDKASAYTKDQMVVADGKIYQAKQAVPANSSGANAPPNTTYWIDVGQSLVTANGLAQQVATNTVDISTVDGKVTAQAASFEALRASTRDDDGSGAMADALKGWESTAAIATEKRVRSTENMAMAERLTTFDARVATNEANITSLERVVATNESATAQKIDQLNVSVGENSAAIQQTSTAFADTSGKL
;
A
#
# COMPACT_ATOMS: atom_id res chain seq x y z
N PRO A 1 57.28 11.83 4.21
CA PRO A 1 56.06 11.09 4.63
C PRO A 1 55.14 10.91 3.42
N ALA A 2 54.55 9.73 3.21
CA ALA A 2 53.66 9.46 2.07
C ALA A 2 52.38 8.76 2.55
N VAL A 3 51.25 9.07 1.93
CA VAL A 3 49.98 8.38 2.18
C VAL A 3 50.11 6.92 1.72
N THR A 4 49.65 5.95 2.53
CA THR A 4 49.80 4.51 2.23
C THR A 4 48.62 3.92 1.46
N PHE A 5 47.42 4.48 1.64
CA PHE A 5 46.25 4.20 0.82
C PHE A 5 45.30 5.41 0.83
N LEU A 6 44.39 5.47 -0.14
CA LEU A 6 43.25 6.39 -0.17
C LEU A 6 42.07 5.65 -0.77
N THR A 7 40.93 5.68 -0.09
CA THR A 7 39.68 5.03 -0.53
C THR A 7 38.54 6.04 -0.45
N ALA A 8 37.67 6.01 -1.44
CA ALA A 8 36.41 6.75 -1.45
C ALA A 8 35.24 5.76 -1.37
N THR A 9 34.40 5.92 -0.36
CA THR A 9 33.19 5.10 -0.14
C THR A 9 31.96 5.96 -0.42
N SER A 10 31.03 5.41 -1.19
CA SER A 10 29.77 6.04 -1.52
C SER A 10 28.85 6.09 -0.29
N GLU A 11 28.32 7.27 0.03
CA GLU A 11 27.31 7.47 1.08
C GLU A 11 26.15 8.33 0.54
N LEU A 12 25.01 8.32 1.24
CA LEU A 12 23.84 9.11 0.86
C LEU A 12 24.18 10.61 0.89
N PHE A 13 24.10 11.27 -0.27
CA PHE A 13 24.51 12.67 -0.47
C PHE A 13 25.92 13.01 0.02
N ALA A 14 26.81 12.01 0.08
CA ALA A 14 28.15 12.18 0.61
C ALA A 14 29.16 11.19 0.03
N ILE A 15 30.44 11.52 0.14
CA ILE A 15 31.56 10.61 -0.15
C ILE A 15 32.46 10.58 1.08
N ARG A 16 32.67 9.39 1.65
CA ARG A 16 33.62 9.18 2.74
C ARG A 16 34.99 8.86 2.18
N LEU A 17 35.98 9.65 2.56
CA LEU A 17 37.39 9.41 2.28
C LEU A 17 38.06 8.80 3.50
N LYS A 18 38.85 7.75 3.29
CA LYS A 18 39.77 7.20 4.28
C LYS A 18 41.15 7.07 3.68
N TRP A 19 42.18 7.40 4.45
CA TRP A 19 43.56 7.27 4.00
C TRP A 19 44.46 6.68 5.08
N GLY A 20 45.57 6.12 4.65
CA GLY A 20 46.55 5.53 5.54
C GLY A 20 47.72 6.47 5.85
N LEU A 21 48.10 6.50 7.12
CA LEU A 21 49.30 7.17 7.60
C LEU A 21 50.40 6.10 7.81
N PRO A 22 51.65 6.33 7.38
CA PRO A 22 52.72 5.35 7.55
C PRO A 22 53.12 5.23 9.04
N ALA A 23 53.65 4.07 9.43
CA ALA A 23 54.21 3.89 10.77
C ALA A 23 55.41 4.83 10.97
N GLY A 24 55.54 5.43 12.17
CA GLY A 24 56.62 6.39 12.46
C GLY A 24 56.46 7.76 11.79
N ALA A 25 55.22 8.16 11.47
CA ALA A 25 54.91 9.44 10.83
C ALA A 25 54.67 10.59 11.82
N GLU A 26 55.25 10.56 13.04
CA GLU A 26 54.94 11.51 14.11
C GLU A 26 55.28 12.97 13.76
N ASP A 27 56.20 13.17 12.80
CA ASP A 27 56.56 14.49 12.29
C ASP A 27 55.54 15.04 11.28
N THR A 28 54.52 14.28 10.89
CA THR A 28 53.44 14.76 10.02
C THR A 28 52.62 15.82 10.74
N GLN A 29 52.41 16.96 10.09
CA GLN A 29 51.54 18.02 10.58
C GLN A 29 50.10 17.80 10.13
N ARG A 30 49.89 17.55 8.83
CA ARG A 30 48.56 17.42 8.24
C ARG A 30 48.56 16.58 6.97
N THR A 31 47.37 16.10 6.61
CA THR A 31 47.05 15.56 5.30
C THR A 31 46.31 16.63 4.51
N GLU A 32 46.76 16.91 3.29
CA GLU A 32 46.01 17.73 2.33
C GLU A 32 45.17 16.80 1.46
N ILE A 33 43.87 17.07 1.36
CA ILE A 33 42.95 16.36 0.46
C ILE A 33 42.55 17.30 -0.68
N TRP A 34 42.59 16.78 -1.89
CA TRP A 34 42.29 17.48 -3.13
C TRP A 34 41.30 16.66 -3.95
N TYR A 35 40.48 17.34 -4.74
CA TYR A 35 39.46 16.70 -5.57
C TYR A 35 39.20 17.45 -6.87
N GLY A 36 38.65 16.75 -7.86
CA GLY A 36 38.28 17.36 -9.15
C GLY A 36 37.31 16.49 -9.95
N PRO A 37 36.66 17.05 -10.99
CA PRO A 37 35.69 16.33 -11.81
C PRO A 37 36.34 15.43 -12.89
N THR A 38 37.65 15.56 -13.12
CA THR A 38 38.41 14.78 -14.12
C THR A 38 39.56 14.06 -13.45
N THR A 39 40.24 13.18 -14.18
CA THR A 39 41.45 12.47 -13.70
C THR A 39 42.72 13.33 -13.74
N ASP A 40 42.61 14.58 -14.20
CA ASP A 40 43.74 15.51 -14.30
C ASP A 40 44.00 16.17 -12.95
N ARG A 41 45.07 15.72 -12.25
CA ARG A 41 45.46 16.26 -10.95
C ARG A 41 45.82 17.74 -11.02
N GLU A 42 46.28 18.26 -12.16
CA GLU A 42 46.64 19.68 -12.28
C GLU A 42 45.41 20.60 -12.21
N GLN A 43 44.22 20.06 -12.48
CA GLN A 43 42.94 20.77 -12.37
C GLN A 43 42.24 20.55 -11.01
N ALA A 44 42.85 19.80 -10.09
CA ALA A 44 42.26 19.52 -8.79
C ALA A 44 42.22 20.77 -7.90
N THR A 45 41.16 20.88 -7.11
CA THR A 45 40.98 21.93 -6.09
C THR A 45 41.19 21.34 -4.70
N LYS A 46 41.74 22.14 -3.78
CA LYS A 46 41.93 21.72 -2.39
C LYS A 46 40.59 21.58 -1.69
N LEU A 47 40.32 20.40 -1.13
CA LEU A 47 39.13 20.13 -0.34
C LEU A 47 39.34 20.53 1.13
N ALA A 48 40.42 20.04 1.75
CA ALA A 48 40.66 20.23 3.17
C ALA A 48 42.14 20.06 3.56
N ASP A 49 42.50 20.69 4.67
CA ASP A 49 43.70 20.42 5.45
C ASP A 49 43.29 19.77 6.78
N LEU A 50 43.74 18.54 7.02
CA LEU A 50 43.31 17.75 8.17
C LEU A 50 44.53 17.39 9.04
N ALA A 51 44.50 17.84 10.29
CA ALA A 51 45.62 17.67 11.21
C ALA A 51 45.91 16.18 11.47
N TYR A 52 47.19 15.82 11.56
CA TYR A 52 47.58 14.49 12.05
C TYR A 52 47.02 14.28 13.48
N PRO A 53 46.51 13.09 13.83
CA PRO A 53 46.51 11.83 13.07
C PRO A 53 45.21 11.55 12.31
N GLN A 54 44.42 12.57 11.95
CA GLN A 54 43.16 12.34 11.25
C GLN A 54 43.40 11.61 9.92
N SER A 55 42.63 10.54 9.74
CA SER A 55 42.76 9.59 8.62
C SER A 55 41.44 9.37 7.87
N GLU A 56 40.42 10.18 8.16
CA GLU A 56 39.13 10.14 7.48
C GLU A 56 38.49 11.52 7.33
N HIS A 57 37.67 11.67 6.29
CA HIS A 57 36.88 12.87 6.01
C HIS A 57 35.57 12.49 5.33
N LEU A 58 34.50 13.19 5.65
CA LEU A 58 33.20 13.02 5.00
C LEU A 58 32.84 14.29 4.24
N MET A 59 32.83 14.20 2.90
CA MET A 59 32.37 15.27 2.02
C MET A 59 30.85 15.15 1.87
N GLN A 60 30.09 16.04 2.51
CA GLN A 60 28.63 16.03 2.54
C GLN A 60 28.02 17.09 1.61
N GLY A 61 26.70 17.03 1.41
CA GLY A 61 25.95 18.02 0.62
C GLY A 61 26.10 17.82 -0.89
N LEU A 62 26.40 16.60 -1.31
CA LEU A 62 26.55 16.25 -2.72
C LEU A 62 25.21 15.88 -3.34
N ALA A 63 25.02 16.23 -4.62
CA ALA A 63 23.92 15.69 -5.40
C ALA A 63 24.08 14.17 -5.58
N ALA A 64 22.96 13.45 -5.68
CA ALA A 64 22.97 12.02 -5.96
C ALA A 64 23.74 11.73 -7.26
N GLY A 65 24.66 10.77 -7.22
CA GLY A 65 25.50 10.40 -8.37
C GLY A 65 26.61 11.39 -8.69
N ALA A 66 26.82 12.44 -7.89
CA ALA A 66 27.97 13.33 -8.06
C ALA A 66 29.28 12.54 -7.92
N ALA A 67 30.14 12.62 -8.93
CA ALA A 67 31.38 11.87 -9.01
C ALA A 67 32.60 12.80 -9.02
N PHE A 68 33.61 12.43 -8.25
CA PHE A 68 34.88 13.16 -8.15
C PHE A 68 36.06 12.20 -8.08
N PHE A 69 37.22 12.69 -8.51
CA PHE A 69 38.51 12.05 -8.31
C PHE A 69 39.24 12.72 -7.15
N PHE A 70 39.97 11.93 -6.37
CA PHE A 70 40.60 12.39 -5.12
C PHE A 70 42.09 12.11 -5.09
N TRP A 71 42.81 13.06 -4.49
CA TRP A 71 44.24 12.95 -4.20
C TRP A 71 44.53 13.38 -2.77
N ALA A 72 45.55 12.78 -2.18
CA ALA A 72 46.03 13.11 -0.85
C ALA A 72 47.55 13.22 -0.84
N ARG A 73 48.08 14.06 0.04
CA ARG A 73 49.52 14.12 0.36
C ARG A 73 49.75 14.57 1.80
N LEU A 74 50.90 14.21 2.35
CA LEU A 74 51.27 14.57 3.73
C LEU A 74 52.20 15.79 3.73
N VAL A 75 52.03 16.66 4.72
CA VAL A 75 52.93 17.79 4.98
C VAL A 75 53.47 17.64 6.40
N ASP A 76 54.78 17.73 6.57
CA ASP A 76 55.43 17.64 7.89
C ASP A 76 55.49 18.98 8.63
N ARG A 77 55.90 18.97 9.90
CA ARG A 77 56.00 20.16 10.75
C ARG A 77 57.09 21.13 10.33
N SER A 78 58.07 20.65 9.56
CA SER A 78 59.16 21.46 8.99
C SER A 78 58.80 22.09 7.64
N GLY A 79 57.62 21.75 7.09
CA GLY A 79 57.11 22.26 5.82
C GLY A 79 57.47 21.43 4.60
N ASN A 80 58.07 20.25 4.76
CA ASN A 80 58.32 19.38 3.60
C ASN A 80 56.99 18.74 3.15
N ILE A 81 56.80 18.73 1.83
CA ILE A 81 55.59 18.23 1.18
C ILE A 81 55.91 16.84 0.61
N GLY A 82 55.13 15.84 1.02
CA GLY A 82 55.21 14.47 0.55
C GLY A 82 54.66 14.28 -0.87
N PRO A 83 54.92 13.11 -1.49
CA PRO A 83 54.37 12.79 -2.79
C PRO A 83 52.85 12.66 -2.77
N TRP A 84 52.24 12.83 -3.93
CA TRP A 84 50.81 12.59 -4.14
C TRP A 84 50.46 11.10 -4.08
N TYR A 85 49.27 10.82 -3.58
CA TYR A 85 48.59 9.54 -3.67
C TYR A 85 47.17 9.75 -4.23
N PRO A 86 46.67 8.91 -5.14
CA PRO A 86 47.39 7.83 -5.81
C PRO A 86 48.50 8.36 -6.72
N VAL A 87 49.50 7.52 -6.99
CA VAL A 87 50.53 7.79 -7.99
C VAL A 87 49.97 7.44 -9.37
N GLU A 88 50.18 8.34 -10.34
CA GLU A 88 49.80 8.11 -11.74
C GLU A 88 50.34 6.76 -12.25
N PRO A 89 49.56 6.02 -13.08
CA PRO A 89 48.27 6.38 -13.68
C PRO A 89 47.05 6.02 -12.82
N ASN A 90 47.23 5.62 -11.55
CA ASN A 90 46.11 5.22 -10.70
C ASN A 90 45.27 6.41 -10.28
N VAL A 91 43.97 6.19 -10.10
CA VAL A 91 43.00 7.20 -9.68
C VAL A 91 42.11 6.64 -8.57
N VAL A 92 41.66 7.52 -7.67
CA VAL A 92 40.65 7.18 -6.66
C VAL A 92 39.40 7.97 -7.01
N GLN A 93 38.37 7.27 -7.49
CA GLN A 93 37.07 7.85 -7.79
C GLN A 93 36.11 7.59 -6.63
N GLY A 94 35.36 8.63 -6.24
CA GLY A 94 34.20 8.50 -5.36
C GLY A 94 32.95 9.00 -6.07
N ILE A 95 31.83 8.35 -5.79
CA ILE A 95 30.49 8.75 -6.25
C ILE A 95 29.59 8.85 -5.03
N ALA A 96 28.79 9.90 -4.93
CA ALA A 96 27.72 9.98 -3.93
C ALA A 96 26.61 9.00 -4.29
N SER A 97 26.03 8.33 -3.30
CA SER A 97 25.04 7.28 -3.55
C SER A 97 23.83 7.82 -4.32
N THR A 98 23.37 7.04 -5.31
CA THR A 98 22.09 7.24 -6.00
C THR A 98 20.98 6.39 -5.39
N ASP A 99 21.31 5.54 -4.41
CA ASP A 99 20.36 4.65 -3.78
C ASP A 99 19.48 5.40 -2.78
N ALA A 100 18.21 5.57 -3.13
CA ALA A 100 17.19 6.17 -2.28
C ALA A 100 16.64 5.19 -1.23
N GLY A 101 17.01 3.90 -1.28
CA GLY A 101 16.51 2.83 -0.41
C GLY A 101 16.52 3.17 1.09
N PRO A 102 17.62 3.68 1.66
CA PRO A 102 17.66 4.04 3.08
C PRO A 102 16.71 5.19 3.48
N ILE A 103 16.45 6.14 2.56
CA ILE A 103 15.44 7.20 2.78
C ILE A 103 14.03 6.61 2.68
N LEU A 104 13.79 5.77 1.67
CA LEU A 104 12.52 5.09 1.44
C LEU A 104 12.15 4.17 2.61
N GLU A 105 13.13 3.46 3.20
CA GLU A 105 12.95 2.57 4.34
C GLU A 105 12.66 3.34 5.63
N MET A 106 13.35 4.46 5.86
CA MET A 106 13.08 5.34 7.02
C MET A 106 11.69 5.99 6.93
N ILE A 107 11.29 6.46 5.74
CA ILE A 107 9.97 7.04 5.50
C ILE A 107 8.89 5.95 5.61
N SER A 108 9.11 4.77 5.02
CA SER A 108 8.20 3.62 5.13
C SER A 108 8.02 3.16 6.59
N GLY A 109 9.11 3.14 7.37
CA GLY A 109 9.07 2.82 8.80
C GLY A 109 8.23 3.82 9.59
N GLN A 110 8.45 5.13 9.36
CA GLN A 110 7.70 6.19 10.02
C GLN A 110 6.21 6.23 9.64
N ILE A 111 5.86 5.91 8.40
CA ILE A 111 4.46 5.80 7.95
C ILE A 111 3.77 4.58 8.59
N THR A 112 4.47 3.44 8.64
CA THR A 112 3.94 2.19 9.21
C THR A 112 3.75 2.31 10.73
N GLU A 113 4.62 3.04 11.42
CA GLU A 113 4.55 3.29 12.87
C GLU A 113 3.60 4.43 13.28
N SER A 114 3.18 5.28 12.34
CA SER A 114 2.22 6.37 12.62
C SER A 114 0.80 5.83 12.89
N GLU A 115 -0.03 6.60 13.63
CA GLU A 115 -1.47 6.27 13.85
C GLU A 115 -2.21 5.99 12.53
N LEU A 116 -1.76 6.59 11.42
CA LEU A 116 -2.27 6.33 10.08
C LEU A 116 -2.04 4.88 9.63
N GLY A 117 -0.90 4.27 9.93
CA GLY A 117 -0.58 2.87 9.58
C GLY A 117 -1.43 1.85 10.37
N GLN A 118 -1.73 2.14 11.63
CA GLN A 118 -2.60 1.33 12.50
C GLN A 118 -4.08 1.45 12.08
N ASP A 119 -4.58 2.67 11.85
CA ASP A 119 -5.94 2.89 11.31
C ASP A 119 -6.13 2.18 9.96
N LEU A 120 -5.06 2.11 9.15
CA LEU A 120 -5.04 1.37 7.89
C LEU A 120 -5.09 -0.14 8.09
N LEU A 121 -4.33 -0.69 9.02
CA LEU A 121 -4.35 -2.12 9.37
C LEU A 121 -5.71 -2.54 9.95
N ASP A 122 -6.36 -1.68 10.74
CA ASP A 122 -7.68 -1.94 11.30
C ASP A 122 -8.78 -1.87 10.23
N GLU A 123 -8.65 -0.98 9.24
CA GLU A 123 -9.57 -0.94 8.09
C GLU A 123 -9.30 -2.12 7.11
N ILE A 124 -8.04 -2.57 6.99
CA ILE A 124 -7.67 -3.82 6.30
C ILE A 124 -8.25 -5.04 7.03
N GLN A 125 -8.36 -5.02 8.36
CA GLN A 125 -9.04 -6.06 9.12
C GLN A 125 -10.57 -6.09 8.93
N LYS A 126 -11.17 -5.05 8.32
CA LYS A 126 -12.59 -5.06 7.89
C LYS A 126 -12.83 -5.66 6.50
N ILE A 127 -11.77 -5.98 5.75
CA ILE A 127 -11.83 -6.67 4.44
C ILE A 127 -12.63 -7.98 4.45
N PRO A 128 -12.66 -8.80 5.53
CA PRO A 128 -13.55 -9.97 5.62
C PRO A 128 -15.04 -9.65 5.39
N GLY A 129 -15.46 -8.40 5.64
CA GLY A 129 -16.84 -7.98 5.48
C GLY A 129 -17.39 -8.07 4.06
N LEU A 130 -16.56 -8.00 3.00
CA LEU A 130 -17.05 -8.21 1.63
C LEU A 130 -17.26 -9.67 1.27
N GLN A 131 -16.44 -10.57 1.81
CA GLN A 131 -16.68 -12.01 1.65
C GLN A 131 -17.98 -12.38 2.35
N ASP A 132 -18.22 -11.85 3.56
CA ASP A 132 -19.49 -12.03 4.27
C ASP A 132 -20.67 -11.47 3.47
N GLN A 133 -20.50 -10.33 2.79
CA GLN A 133 -21.53 -9.76 1.92
C GLN A 133 -21.81 -10.63 0.67
N ILE A 134 -20.77 -11.21 0.04
CA ILE A 134 -20.94 -12.17 -1.06
C ILE A 134 -21.67 -13.43 -0.58
N ASP A 135 -21.30 -13.94 0.60
CA ASP A 135 -21.90 -15.14 1.19
C ASP A 135 -23.37 -14.89 1.54
N ALA A 136 -23.69 -13.70 2.06
CA ALA A 136 -25.06 -13.26 2.33
C ALA A 136 -25.95 -13.26 1.06
N LEU A 137 -25.39 -12.99 -0.13
CA LEU A 137 -26.14 -13.08 -1.38
C LEU A 137 -26.60 -14.52 -1.70
N GLY A 138 -25.77 -15.51 -1.36
CA GLY A 138 -26.11 -16.93 -1.49
C GLY A 138 -27.15 -17.41 -0.49
N GLY A 139 -27.32 -16.68 0.62
CA GLY A 139 -28.31 -16.93 1.65
C GLY A 139 -29.60 -16.15 1.50
N LEU A 140 -29.80 -15.40 0.40
CA LEU A 140 -31.03 -14.61 0.22
C LEU A 140 -32.27 -15.51 0.18
N THR A 141 -33.23 -15.19 1.04
CA THR A 141 -34.53 -15.88 1.11
C THR A 141 -35.62 -15.03 0.45
N ALA A 142 -36.69 -15.71 0.02
CA ALA A 142 -37.90 -15.01 -0.39
C ALA A 142 -38.49 -14.21 0.78
N TYR A 143 -39.15 -13.08 0.49
CA TYR A 143 -39.86 -12.30 1.51
C TYR A 143 -40.97 -13.14 2.17
N ASP A 144 -40.88 -13.27 3.49
CA ASP A 144 -41.92 -13.81 4.36
C ASP A 144 -42.59 -12.69 5.17
N LYS A 145 -43.91 -12.57 5.04
CA LYS A 145 -44.75 -11.58 5.73
C LYS A 145 -44.89 -11.82 7.23
N ALA A 146 -44.66 -13.05 7.70
CA ALA A 146 -44.69 -13.42 9.11
C ALA A 146 -43.38 -13.08 9.84
N SER A 147 -42.33 -12.76 9.08
CA SER A 147 -41.00 -12.45 9.60
C SER A 147 -40.77 -10.94 9.68
N ALA A 148 -40.00 -10.53 10.69
CA ALA A 148 -39.50 -9.16 10.81
C ALA A 148 -38.07 -9.09 10.28
N TYR A 149 -37.69 -7.95 9.73
CA TYR A 149 -36.38 -7.73 9.12
C TYR A 149 -35.66 -6.57 9.78
N THR A 150 -34.35 -6.68 9.94
CA THR A 150 -33.50 -5.58 10.42
C THR A 150 -33.12 -4.66 9.26
N LYS A 151 -32.65 -3.45 9.59
CA LYS A 151 -32.05 -2.56 8.60
C LYS A 151 -30.94 -3.29 7.84
N ASP A 152 -30.83 -3.00 6.55
CA ASP A 152 -29.85 -3.53 5.59
C ASP A 152 -30.01 -5.02 5.24
N GLN A 153 -30.96 -5.73 5.86
CA GLN A 153 -31.29 -7.09 5.47
C GLN A 153 -31.91 -7.12 4.07
N MET A 154 -31.50 -8.09 3.26
CA MET A 154 -31.96 -8.27 1.89
C MET A 154 -32.90 -9.47 1.76
N VAL A 155 -33.91 -9.34 0.89
CA VAL A 155 -34.88 -10.39 0.55
C VAL A 155 -35.15 -10.41 -0.94
N VAL A 156 -35.66 -11.54 -1.44
CA VAL A 156 -36.13 -11.66 -2.83
C VAL A 156 -37.65 -11.58 -2.88
N ALA A 157 -38.18 -10.73 -3.76
CA ALA A 157 -39.60 -10.68 -4.09
C ALA A 157 -39.75 -10.39 -5.59
N ASP A 158 -40.61 -11.14 -6.29
CA ASP A 158 -40.88 -10.97 -7.74
C ASP A 158 -39.62 -10.93 -8.63
N GLY A 159 -38.60 -11.76 -8.30
CA GLY A 159 -37.33 -11.80 -9.04
C GLY A 159 -36.41 -10.61 -8.81
N LYS A 160 -36.79 -9.70 -7.90
CA LYS A 160 -36.01 -8.53 -7.49
C LYS A 160 -35.45 -8.73 -6.09
N ILE A 161 -34.32 -8.09 -5.83
CA ILE A 161 -33.68 -8.06 -4.52
C ILE A 161 -34.01 -6.73 -3.87
N TYR A 162 -34.57 -6.78 -2.66
CA TYR A 162 -34.93 -5.60 -1.90
C TYR A 162 -34.13 -5.53 -0.60
N GLN A 163 -33.60 -4.35 -0.28
CA GLN A 163 -32.91 -4.07 0.98
C GLN A 163 -33.80 -3.25 1.91
N ALA A 164 -33.85 -3.65 3.18
CA ALA A 164 -34.57 -2.92 4.22
C ALA A 164 -33.85 -1.60 4.57
N LYS A 165 -34.55 -0.47 4.43
CA LYS A 165 -34.03 0.86 4.83
C LYS A 165 -33.96 1.08 6.33
N GLN A 166 -34.79 0.34 7.04
CA GLN A 166 -35.02 0.40 8.48
C GLN A 166 -35.65 -0.92 8.92
N ALA A 167 -35.87 -1.10 10.22
CA ALA A 167 -36.57 -2.29 10.71
C ALA A 167 -37.95 -2.42 10.05
N VAL A 168 -38.27 -3.62 9.58
CA VAL A 168 -39.55 -3.96 8.92
C VAL A 168 -40.32 -4.91 9.83
N PRO A 169 -41.40 -4.46 10.50
CA PRO A 169 -42.20 -5.34 11.35
C PRO A 169 -42.93 -6.40 10.52
N ALA A 170 -43.07 -7.60 11.09
CA ALA A 170 -43.94 -8.64 10.55
C ALA A 170 -45.38 -8.12 10.42
N ASN A 171 -46.03 -8.42 9.30
CA ASN A 171 -47.39 -7.96 9.04
C ASN A 171 -48.15 -9.01 8.23
N SER A 172 -49.07 -9.73 8.89
CA SER A 172 -49.85 -10.83 8.32
C SER A 172 -50.71 -10.41 7.10
N SER A 173 -51.06 -9.13 6.98
CA SER A 173 -51.77 -8.57 5.83
C SER A 173 -50.90 -8.41 4.58
N GLY A 174 -49.58 -8.43 4.72
CA GLY A 174 -48.63 -8.17 3.63
C GLY A 174 -48.42 -6.67 3.33
N ALA A 175 -49.01 -5.75 4.10
CA ALA A 175 -48.88 -4.30 3.83
C ALA A 175 -47.43 -3.78 3.89
N ASN A 176 -46.52 -4.49 4.57
CA ASN A 176 -45.09 -4.15 4.66
C ASN A 176 -44.25 -4.86 3.59
N ALA A 177 -44.85 -5.61 2.66
CA ALA A 177 -44.11 -6.32 1.62
C ALA A 177 -43.43 -5.35 0.63
N PRO A 178 -42.30 -5.73 0.02
CA PRO A 178 -41.81 -5.04 -1.17
C PRO A 178 -42.92 -4.95 -2.24
N PRO A 179 -43.02 -3.84 -3.00
CA PRO A 179 -42.08 -2.73 -3.10
C PRO A 179 -42.43 -1.54 -2.16
N ASN A 180 -43.00 -1.77 -0.96
CA ASN A 180 -43.35 -0.68 -0.05
C ASN A 180 -42.14 0.24 0.21
N THR A 181 -42.19 1.45 -0.35
CA THR A 181 -41.09 2.41 -0.37
C THR A 181 -40.82 3.04 0.99
N THR A 182 -41.63 2.79 2.03
CA THR A 182 -41.28 3.16 3.40
C THR A 182 -40.17 2.25 3.94
N TYR A 183 -40.24 0.96 3.62
CA TYR A 183 -39.37 -0.07 4.19
C TYR A 183 -38.28 -0.56 3.25
N TRP A 184 -38.54 -0.58 1.94
CA TRP A 184 -37.68 -1.28 0.98
C TRP A 184 -37.09 -0.35 -0.08
N ILE A 185 -35.89 -0.69 -0.54
CA ILE A 185 -35.28 -0.18 -1.76
C ILE A 185 -35.06 -1.37 -2.69
N ASP A 186 -35.40 -1.22 -3.97
CA ASP A 186 -35.00 -2.15 -5.03
C ASP A 186 -33.49 -1.98 -5.28
N VAL A 187 -32.73 -3.01 -4.97
CA VAL A 187 -31.26 -2.99 -5.04
C VAL A 187 -30.72 -3.95 -6.09
N GLY A 188 -31.58 -4.66 -6.83
CA GLY A 188 -31.08 -5.66 -7.75
C GLY A 188 -32.09 -6.68 -8.22
N GLN A 189 -31.54 -7.72 -8.86
CA GLN A 189 -32.32 -8.79 -9.46
C GLN A 189 -31.70 -10.14 -9.15
N SER A 190 -32.58 -11.14 -9.01
CA SER A 190 -32.21 -12.53 -8.78
C SER A 190 -32.99 -13.38 -9.76
N LEU A 191 -32.27 -14.01 -10.69
CA LEU A 191 -32.83 -14.96 -11.64
C LEU A 191 -32.47 -16.37 -11.20
N VAL A 192 -33.49 -17.19 -11.00
CA VAL A 192 -33.36 -18.60 -10.62
C VAL A 192 -33.95 -19.47 -11.72
N THR A 193 -33.23 -20.51 -12.10
CA THR A 193 -33.70 -21.61 -12.95
C THR A 193 -33.56 -22.93 -12.19
N ALA A 194 -33.89 -24.06 -12.80
CA ALA A 194 -33.73 -25.37 -12.15
C ALA A 194 -32.28 -25.64 -11.70
N ASN A 195 -31.29 -25.17 -12.47
CA ASN A 195 -29.86 -25.55 -12.30
C ASN A 195 -28.91 -24.35 -12.20
N GLY A 196 -29.44 -23.12 -12.14
CA GLY A 196 -28.62 -21.91 -12.15
C GLY A 196 -29.28 -20.76 -11.40
N LEU A 197 -28.45 -20.00 -10.68
CA LEU A 197 -28.80 -18.78 -9.98
C LEU A 197 -27.84 -17.68 -10.44
N ALA A 198 -28.40 -16.53 -10.82
CA ALA A 198 -27.64 -15.33 -11.13
C ALA A 198 -28.22 -14.16 -10.33
N GLN A 199 -27.34 -13.40 -9.68
CA GLN A 199 -27.70 -12.27 -8.84
C GLN A 199 -26.86 -11.07 -9.21
N GLN A 200 -27.50 -9.92 -9.26
CA GLN A 200 -26.85 -8.63 -9.38
C GLN A 200 -27.45 -7.70 -8.34
N VAL A 201 -26.58 -7.09 -7.54
CA VAL A 201 -26.95 -6.12 -6.51
C VAL A 201 -26.13 -4.85 -6.69
N ALA A 202 -26.76 -3.70 -6.54
CA ALA A 202 -26.12 -2.40 -6.48
C ALA A 202 -26.81 -1.53 -5.43
N THR A 203 -26.04 -0.95 -4.51
CA THR A 203 -26.52 -0.02 -3.49
C THR A 203 -25.66 1.23 -3.50
N ASN A 204 -26.28 2.37 -3.20
CA ASN A 204 -25.60 3.66 -3.14
C ASN A 204 -26.13 4.44 -1.94
N THR A 205 -25.22 5.08 -1.22
CA THR A 205 -25.55 5.97 -0.11
C THR A 205 -24.79 7.28 -0.26
N VAL A 206 -25.44 8.38 0.10
CA VAL A 206 -24.84 9.70 0.16
C VAL A 206 -25.32 10.31 1.46
N ASP A 207 -24.39 10.81 2.26
CA ASP A 207 -24.67 11.49 3.51
C ASP A 207 -23.82 12.76 3.61
N ILE A 208 -24.44 13.83 4.10
CA ILE A 208 -23.77 15.07 4.46
C ILE A 208 -24.19 15.35 5.90
N SER A 209 -23.24 15.30 6.80
CA SER A 209 -23.45 15.53 8.23
C SER A 209 -22.44 16.54 8.78
N THR A 210 -22.80 17.15 9.91
CA THR A 210 -21.91 18.05 10.63
C THR A 210 -21.48 17.37 11.91
N VAL A 211 -20.18 17.08 12.05
CA VAL A 211 -19.57 16.49 13.25
C VAL A 211 -18.65 17.54 13.86
N ASP A 212 -18.88 17.91 15.12
CA ASP A 212 -18.11 18.95 15.85
C ASP A 212 -18.00 20.31 15.12
N GLY A 213 -19.08 20.71 14.42
CA GLY A 213 -19.12 21.96 13.65
C GLY A 213 -18.42 21.89 12.29
N LYS A 214 -17.84 20.74 11.91
CA LYS A 214 -17.21 20.50 10.61
C LYS A 214 -18.12 19.68 9.69
N VAL A 215 -18.27 20.12 8.46
CA VAL A 215 -19.03 19.39 7.43
C VAL A 215 -18.23 18.19 6.98
N THR A 216 -18.85 17.00 7.03
CA THR A 216 -18.35 15.77 6.42
C THR A 216 -19.30 15.37 5.31
N ALA A 217 -18.78 15.25 4.10
CA ALA A 217 -19.49 14.66 2.97
C ALA A 217 -18.95 13.25 2.75
N GLN A 218 -19.84 12.26 2.69
CA GLN A 218 -19.46 10.88 2.44
C GLN A 218 -20.42 10.23 1.44
N ALA A 219 -19.86 9.37 0.60
CA ALA A 219 -20.65 8.54 -0.28
C ALA A 219 -20.03 7.14 -0.33
N ALA A 220 -20.89 6.14 -0.42
CA ALA A 220 -20.49 4.75 -0.59
C ALA A 220 -21.34 4.08 -1.66
N SER A 221 -20.71 3.23 -2.47
CA SER A 221 -21.37 2.37 -3.44
C SER A 221 -20.92 0.94 -3.22
N PHE A 222 -21.86 0.01 -3.28
CA PHE A 222 -21.57 -1.42 -3.29
C PHE A 222 -22.20 -2.05 -4.52
N GLU A 223 -21.44 -2.85 -5.25
CA GLU A 223 -21.87 -3.59 -6.43
C GLU A 223 -21.42 -5.04 -6.28
N ALA A 224 -22.32 -5.98 -6.48
CA ALA A 224 -21.99 -7.39 -6.46
C ALA A 224 -22.69 -8.15 -7.59
N LEU A 225 -21.95 -9.08 -8.18
CA LEU A 225 -22.38 -9.99 -9.23
C LEU A 225 -22.06 -11.40 -8.78
N ARG A 226 -23.04 -12.29 -8.81
CA ARG A 226 -22.85 -13.69 -8.43
C ARG A 226 -23.54 -14.60 -9.43
N ALA A 227 -22.87 -15.68 -9.78
CA ALA A 227 -23.42 -16.77 -10.56
C ALA A 227 -23.10 -18.09 -9.85
N SER A 228 -24.06 -19.00 -9.82
CA SER A 228 -23.87 -20.34 -9.30
C SER A 228 -24.64 -21.35 -10.12
N THR A 229 -24.07 -22.55 -10.26
CA THR A 229 -24.70 -23.67 -10.95
C THR A 229 -24.60 -24.94 -10.11
N ARG A 230 -25.52 -25.87 -10.37
CA ARG A 230 -25.54 -27.20 -9.76
C ARG A 230 -25.91 -28.23 -10.82
N ASP A 231 -25.46 -29.46 -10.63
CA ASP A 231 -25.94 -30.59 -11.42
C ASP A 231 -27.39 -30.94 -11.05
N ASP A 232 -28.12 -31.42 -12.05
CA ASP A 232 -29.48 -31.94 -11.90
C ASP A 232 -29.42 -33.39 -11.43
N ASP A 233 -29.37 -33.60 -10.11
CA ASP A 233 -29.30 -34.95 -9.54
C ASP A 233 -30.69 -35.63 -9.38
N GLY A 234 -31.77 -34.97 -9.81
CA GLY A 234 -33.14 -35.48 -9.70
C GLY A 234 -33.66 -35.63 -8.27
N SER A 235 -32.97 -35.12 -7.25
CA SER A 235 -33.37 -35.22 -5.84
C SER A 235 -34.06 -33.94 -5.36
N GLY A 236 -35.39 -33.92 -5.47
CA GLY A 236 -36.25 -32.79 -5.09
C GLY A 236 -36.39 -32.54 -3.58
N ALA A 237 -35.33 -32.64 -2.78
CA ALA A 237 -35.38 -32.37 -1.34
C ALA A 237 -34.76 -31.01 -0.99
N MET A 238 -35.63 -30.04 -0.68
CA MET A 238 -35.31 -28.65 -0.34
C MET A 238 -34.40 -28.46 0.90
N ALA A 239 -34.08 -29.53 1.65
CA ALA A 239 -33.31 -29.48 2.89
C ALA A 239 -31.80 -29.82 2.72
N ASP A 240 -31.41 -30.59 1.69
CA ASP A 240 -29.99 -30.72 1.26
C ASP A 240 -29.58 -29.60 0.28
N ALA A 241 -30.56 -28.83 -0.19
CA ALA A 241 -30.43 -27.79 -1.21
C ALA A 241 -29.68 -26.52 -0.78
N LEU A 242 -29.20 -26.42 0.46
CA LEU A 242 -28.46 -25.25 0.96
C LEU A 242 -26.92 -25.39 0.91
N LYS A 243 -26.38 -26.54 0.48
CA LYS A 243 -24.91 -26.79 0.41
C LYS A 243 -24.37 -27.29 -0.94
N GLY A 244 -25.20 -27.40 -1.97
CA GLY A 244 -24.90 -28.15 -3.20
C GLY A 244 -24.70 -27.31 -4.47
N TRP A 245 -24.13 -26.10 -4.39
CA TRP A 245 -23.68 -25.43 -5.62
C TRP A 245 -22.34 -26.02 -6.04
N GLU A 246 -22.29 -26.66 -7.20
CA GLU A 246 -21.07 -27.29 -7.70
C GLU A 246 -20.01 -26.27 -8.08
N SER A 247 -20.47 -25.14 -8.62
CA SER A 247 -19.60 -24.01 -8.95
C SER A 247 -20.23 -22.68 -8.58
N THR A 248 -19.41 -21.78 -8.05
CA THR A 248 -19.76 -20.40 -7.73
C THR A 248 -18.72 -19.46 -8.29
N ALA A 249 -19.16 -18.33 -8.82
CA ALA A 249 -18.30 -17.21 -9.17
C ALA A 249 -18.95 -15.92 -8.67
N ALA A 250 -18.18 -15.07 -8.02
CA ALA A 250 -18.65 -13.79 -7.50
C ALA A 250 -17.60 -12.70 -7.69
N ILE A 251 -18.09 -11.49 -7.92
CA ILE A 251 -17.30 -10.26 -7.89
C ILE A 251 -18.06 -9.28 -7.01
N ALA A 252 -17.40 -8.70 -6.02
CA ALA A 252 -17.95 -7.58 -5.26
C ALA A 252 -16.98 -6.41 -5.25
N THR A 253 -17.51 -5.21 -5.43
CA THR A 253 -16.77 -3.95 -5.37
C THR A 253 -17.47 -3.02 -4.40
N GLU A 254 -16.72 -2.57 -3.40
CA GLU A 254 -17.14 -1.48 -2.53
C GLU A 254 -16.26 -0.26 -2.77
N LYS A 255 -16.89 0.90 -2.91
CA LYS A 255 -16.19 2.18 -3.06
C LYS A 255 -16.69 3.11 -1.97
N ARG A 256 -15.77 3.84 -1.34
CA ARG A 256 -16.07 4.87 -0.36
C ARG A 256 -15.30 6.13 -0.69
N VAL A 257 -15.95 7.27 -0.53
CA VAL A 257 -15.31 8.58 -0.56
C VAL A 257 -15.74 9.36 0.66
N ARG A 258 -14.80 10.11 1.22
CA ARG A 258 -15.05 11.00 2.35
C ARG A 258 -14.28 12.29 2.15
N SER A 259 -14.94 13.41 2.38
CA SER A 259 -14.31 14.72 2.40
C SER A 259 -14.70 15.44 3.68
N THR A 260 -13.70 16.06 4.30
CA THR A 260 -13.86 17.00 5.41
C THR A 260 -13.14 18.30 5.05
N GLU A 261 -13.05 19.23 6.00
CA GLU A 261 -12.30 20.48 5.84
C GLU A 261 -10.83 20.26 5.46
N ASN A 262 -10.17 19.26 6.06
CA ASN A 262 -8.71 19.08 5.99
C ASN A 262 -8.28 17.71 5.46
N MET A 263 -9.22 16.91 4.94
CA MET A 263 -8.95 15.55 4.47
C MET A 263 -9.90 15.19 3.34
N ALA A 264 -9.36 14.62 2.27
CA ALA A 264 -10.10 13.91 1.24
C ALA A 264 -9.58 12.47 1.14
N MET A 265 -10.49 11.52 1.13
CA MET A 265 -10.21 10.09 1.03
C MET A 265 -11.06 9.47 -0.08
N ALA A 266 -10.44 8.60 -0.87
CA ALA A 266 -11.14 7.69 -1.76
C ALA A 266 -10.58 6.28 -1.58
N GLU A 267 -11.48 5.31 -1.59
CA GLU A 267 -11.18 3.90 -1.38
C GLU A 267 -12.00 3.04 -2.33
N ARG A 268 -11.36 1.99 -2.83
CA ARG A 268 -12.00 0.90 -3.55
C ARG A 268 -11.47 -0.43 -3.02
N LEU A 269 -12.38 -1.31 -2.64
CA LEU A 269 -12.09 -2.70 -2.30
C LEU A 269 -12.81 -3.60 -3.29
N THR A 270 -12.08 -4.48 -3.98
CA THR A 270 -12.61 -5.41 -4.97
C THR A 270 -12.25 -6.83 -4.58
N THR A 271 -13.23 -7.72 -4.66
CA THR A 271 -13.04 -9.17 -4.43
C THR A 271 -13.52 -9.94 -5.65
N PHE A 272 -12.75 -10.95 -6.03
CA PHE A 272 -13.10 -11.98 -6.99
C PHE A 272 -13.06 -13.31 -6.25
N ASP A 273 -14.13 -14.08 -6.30
CA ASP A 273 -14.22 -15.41 -5.70
C ASP A 273 -14.71 -16.39 -6.76
N ALA A 274 -14.01 -17.52 -6.90
CA ALA A 274 -14.40 -18.61 -7.77
C ALA A 274 -14.16 -19.93 -7.05
N ARG A 275 -15.18 -20.79 -7.03
CA ARG A 275 -15.11 -22.10 -6.39
C ARG A 275 -15.74 -23.16 -7.25
N VAL A 276 -15.11 -24.33 -7.30
CA VAL A 276 -15.65 -25.55 -7.90
C VAL A 276 -15.27 -26.72 -7.00
N ALA A 277 -16.26 -27.37 -6.37
CA ALA A 277 -16.03 -28.38 -5.35
C ALA A 277 -15.03 -27.91 -4.26
N THR A 278 -13.83 -28.51 -4.19
CA THR A 278 -12.77 -28.17 -3.22
C THR A 278 -11.73 -27.18 -3.77
N ASN A 279 -11.89 -26.72 -5.00
CA ASN A 279 -10.94 -25.81 -5.63
C ASN A 279 -11.45 -24.39 -5.47
N GLU A 280 -10.64 -23.52 -4.87
CA GLU A 280 -11.00 -22.14 -4.62
C GLU A 280 -9.93 -21.21 -5.18
N ALA A 281 -10.36 -20.08 -5.74
CA ALA A 281 -9.50 -18.99 -6.15
C ALA A 281 -10.12 -17.68 -5.69
N ASN A 282 -9.32 -16.86 -5.00
CA ASN A 282 -9.73 -15.57 -4.48
C ASN A 282 -8.70 -14.51 -4.85
N ILE A 283 -9.17 -13.35 -5.31
CA ILE A 283 -8.35 -12.14 -5.43
C ILE A 283 -9.03 -11.04 -4.63
N THR A 284 -8.28 -10.37 -3.78
CA THR A 284 -8.72 -9.19 -3.05
C THR A 284 -7.79 -8.03 -3.37
N SER A 285 -8.34 -6.89 -3.78
CA SER A 285 -7.59 -5.68 -4.13
C SER A 285 -8.15 -4.47 -3.38
N LEU A 286 -7.34 -3.87 -2.51
CA LEU A 286 -7.63 -2.61 -1.83
C LEU A 286 -6.81 -1.50 -2.46
N GLU A 287 -7.48 -0.42 -2.87
CA GLU A 287 -6.86 0.81 -3.34
C GLU A 287 -7.36 1.96 -2.46
N ARG A 288 -6.46 2.71 -1.85
CA ARG A 288 -6.79 3.85 -1.00
C ARG A 288 -5.92 5.04 -1.34
N VAL A 289 -6.53 6.22 -1.42
CA VAL A 289 -5.82 7.50 -1.47
C VAL A 289 -6.35 8.40 -0.37
N VAL A 290 -5.45 9.10 0.30
CA VAL A 290 -5.76 10.08 1.34
C VAL A 290 -4.90 11.31 1.10
N ALA A 291 -5.53 12.47 1.00
CA ALA A 291 -4.86 13.75 0.98
C ALA A 291 -5.31 14.58 2.18
N THR A 292 -4.36 15.21 2.85
CA THR A 292 -4.58 16.14 3.96
C THR A 292 -3.89 17.47 3.66
N ASN A 293 -3.99 18.44 4.57
CA ASN A 293 -3.24 19.70 4.45
C ASN A 293 -1.72 19.51 4.54
N GLU A 294 -1.26 18.37 5.05
CA GLU A 294 0.14 18.13 5.40
C GLU A 294 0.78 17.02 4.55
N SER A 295 -0.03 16.10 4.01
CA SER A 295 0.46 14.92 3.31
C SER A 295 -0.51 14.35 2.29
N ALA A 296 0.02 13.54 1.38
CA ALA A 296 -0.73 12.72 0.43
C ALA A 296 -0.18 11.29 0.45
N THR A 297 -1.07 10.33 0.59
CA THR A 297 -0.76 8.90 0.60
C THR A 297 -1.59 8.19 -0.47
N ALA A 298 -0.95 7.27 -1.21
CA ALA A 298 -1.62 6.34 -2.10
C ALA A 298 -1.14 4.93 -1.79
N GLN A 299 -2.07 3.99 -1.62
CA GLN A 299 -1.80 2.62 -1.25
C GLN A 299 -2.59 1.67 -2.12
N LYS A 300 -1.94 0.56 -2.47
CA LYS A 300 -2.56 -0.58 -3.15
C LYS A 300 -2.11 -1.87 -2.50
N ILE A 301 -3.06 -2.74 -2.17
CA ILE A 301 -2.80 -4.08 -1.65
C ILE A 301 -3.53 -5.08 -2.52
N ASP A 302 -2.78 -6.00 -3.11
CA ASP A 302 -3.33 -7.13 -3.86
C ASP A 302 -3.01 -8.43 -3.10
N GLN A 303 -4.04 -9.22 -2.80
CA GLN A 303 -3.92 -10.55 -2.23
C GLN A 303 -4.52 -11.57 -3.20
N LEU A 304 -3.75 -12.60 -3.53
CA LEU A 304 -4.16 -13.67 -4.42
C LEU A 304 -4.03 -14.98 -3.63
N ASN A 305 -5.13 -15.73 -3.50
CA ASN A 305 -5.16 -17.03 -2.83
C ASN A 305 -5.73 -18.06 -3.80
N VAL A 306 -5.10 -19.25 -3.85
CA VAL A 306 -5.64 -20.40 -4.59
C VAL A 306 -5.49 -21.66 -3.74
N SER A 307 -6.46 -22.56 -3.85
CA SER A 307 -6.43 -23.88 -3.20
C SER A 307 -7.03 -24.96 -4.12
N VAL A 308 -6.47 -26.16 -4.02
CA VAL A 308 -6.96 -27.39 -4.66
C VAL A 308 -6.79 -28.53 -3.66
N GLY A 309 -7.88 -28.87 -2.95
CA GLY A 309 -7.82 -29.81 -1.84
C GLY A 309 -6.94 -29.28 -0.71
N GLU A 310 -5.89 -30.02 -0.33
CA GLU A 310 -4.92 -29.59 0.70
C GLU A 310 -3.79 -28.68 0.15
N ASN A 311 -3.67 -28.54 -1.17
CA ASN A 311 -2.62 -27.70 -1.77
C ASN A 311 -3.09 -26.25 -1.82
N SER A 312 -2.29 -25.32 -1.31
CA SER A 312 -2.59 -23.88 -1.36
C SER A 312 -1.38 -23.05 -1.76
N ALA A 313 -1.65 -21.89 -2.37
CA ALA A 313 -0.66 -20.86 -2.63
C ALA A 313 -1.28 -19.48 -2.36
N ALA A 314 -0.49 -18.59 -1.77
CA ALA A 314 -0.91 -17.23 -1.46
C ALA A 314 0.19 -16.23 -1.84
N ILE A 315 -0.21 -15.09 -2.39
CA ILE A 315 0.66 -13.95 -2.68
C ILE A 315 -0.01 -12.71 -2.09
N GLN A 316 0.79 -11.86 -1.45
CA GLN A 316 0.38 -10.53 -1.02
C GLN A 316 1.40 -9.51 -1.54
N GLN A 317 0.92 -8.48 -2.22
CA GLN A 317 1.73 -7.37 -2.68
C GLN A 317 1.15 -6.07 -2.13
N THR A 318 2.00 -5.29 -1.47
CA THR A 318 1.65 -3.95 -0.96
C THR A 318 2.52 -2.91 -1.66
N SER A 319 1.89 -1.89 -2.22
CA SER A 319 2.53 -0.72 -2.83
C SER A 319 2.05 0.53 -2.11
N THR A 320 3.00 1.38 -1.68
CA THR A 320 2.71 2.63 -0.96
C THR A 320 3.49 3.77 -1.59
N ALA A 321 2.83 4.89 -1.83
CA ALA A 321 3.44 6.16 -2.18
C ALA A 321 3.01 7.21 -1.15
N PHE A 322 3.95 8.05 -0.75
CA PHE A 322 3.74 9.08 0.26
C PHE A 322 4.50 10.35 -0.12
N ALA A 323 3.87 11.49 0.14
CA ALA A 323 4.47 12.80 0.04
C ALA A 323 3.96 13.66 1.20
N ASP A 324 4.84 14.48 1.78
CA ASP A 324 4.49 15.44 2.82
C ASP A 324 5.07 16.82 2.52
N THR A 325 4.71 17.80 3.35
CA THR A 325 5.22 19.17 3.27
C THR A 325 6.42 19.42 4.17
N SER A 326 7.07 18.37 4.73
CA SER A 326 8.10 18.45 5.78
C SER A 326 9.21 19.47 5.50
N GLY A 327 8.96 20.73 5.88
CA GLY A 327 9.89 21.86 5.85
C GLY A 327 9.91 22.75 4.59
N LYS A 328 8.92 22.70 3.68
CA LYS A 328 8.89 23.60 2.51
C LYS A 328 7.52 24.24 2.27
N LEU A 329 7.35 25.45 2.83
CA LEU A 329 6.51 26.53 2.31
C LEU A 329 7.35 27.81 2.26
#